data_AF-A0A930U5P6-F1
#
_entry.id   AF-A0A930U5P6-F1
#
_cell.length_a   1.000
_cell.length_b   1.000
_cell.length_c   1.000
_cell.angle_alpha   90.00
_cell.angle_beta   90.00
_cell.angle_gamma   90.00
#
_symmetry.space_group_name_H-M   'P 1'
#
loop_
_entity.id
_entity.type
_entity.pdbx_description
1 polymer ?
#
loop_
_entity_poly.entity_id
_entity_poly.type
_entity_poly.pdbx_seq_one_letter_code
_entity_poly.pdbx_strand_id
1 'polypeptide(L)'
;MVNQQPSDVDFTEPAELLPAWFTERMMSDVWSFGLLMITGDVIAIENISSITKDASGNLWLDATLLDSRFGVEDINGHKLFLAPTSRTKISINSSHVVAAFELADT
;
A
#
# COMPACT_ATOMS: atom_id res chain seq x y z
N MET A 1 -34.20 29.61 13.85
CA MET A 1 -32.82 29.37 13.39
C MET A 1 -32.56 27.90 13.59
N VAL A 2 -32.46 27.12 12.51
CA VAL A 2 -32.24 25.67 12.60
C VAL A 2 -30.75 25.47 12.80
N ASN A 3 -30.35 24.97 13.98
CA ASN A 3 -29.01 24.48 14.22
C ASN A 3 -28.78 23.28 13.30
N GLN A 4 -28.05 23.48 12.20
CA GLN A 4 -27.46 22.37 11.48
C GLN A 4 -26.27 21.88 12.31
N GLN A 5 -26.46 20.75 12.98
CA GLN A 5 -25.39 19.98 13.58
C GLN A 5 -24.46 19.51 12.44
N PRO A 6 -23.13 19.69 12.55
CA PRO A 6 -22.22 19.23 11.50
C PRO A 6 -22.36 17.72 11.38
N SER A 7 -22.59 17.27 10.14
CA SER A 7 -22.72 15.87 9.75
C SER A 7 -21.58 15.05 10.33
N ASP A 8 -21.94 13.89 10.88
CA ASP A 8 -21.08 12.90 11.50
C ASP A 8 -19.74 12.76 10.76
N VAL A 9 -18.66 13.15 11.44
CA VAL A 9 -17.31 12.85 10.96
C VAL A 9 -17.14 11.35 11.07
N ASP A 10 -17.12 10.69 9.93
CA ASP A 10 -16.85 9.26 9.83
C ASP A 10 -15.38 9.01 10.22
N PHE A 11 -15.19 8.54 11.46
CA PHE A 11 -13.90 8.11 12.01
C PHE A 11 -13.65 6.62 11.73
N THR A 12 -14.07 6.10 10.58
CA THR A 12 -13.65 4.76 10.17
C THR A 12 -12.11 4.75 10.12
N GLU A 13 -11.49 3.94 10.98
CA GLU A 13 -10.03 3.81 11.03
C GLU A 13 -9.55 3.36 9.65
N PRO A 14 -8.45 3.91 9.09
CA PRO A 14 -8.00 3.56 7.75
C PRO A 14 -7.78 2.04 7.54
N ALA A 15 -7.51 1.31 8.63
CA ALA A 15 -7.41 -0.14 8.65
C ALA A 15 -8.73 -0.87 8.36
N GLU A 16 -9.88 -0.26 8.65
CA GLU A 16 -11.22 -0.79 8.38
C GLU A 16 -11.66 -0.55 6.92
N LEU A 17 -10.98 0.35 6.20
CA LEU A 17 -11.26 0.69 4.80
C LEU A 17 -10.45 -0.16 3.80
N LEU A 18 -9.42 -0.85 4.28
CA LEU A 18 -8.60 -1.78 3.49
C LEU A 18 -8.92 -3.23 3.88
N PRO A 19 -8.63 -4.22 3.02
CA PRO A 19 -8.82 -5.62 3.38
C PRO A 19 -8.11 -5.96 4.70
N ALA A 20 -8.80 -6.58 5.66
CA ALA A 20 -8.25 -6.76 7.02
C ALA A 20 -6.90 -7.49 7.05
N TRP A 21 -6.73 -8.56 6.24
CA TRP A 21 -5.47 -9.30 6.14
C TRP A 21 -4.30 -8.43 5.64
N PHE A 22 -4.58 -7.53 4.70
CA PHE A 22 -3.58 -6.63 4.11
C PHE A 22 -2.95 -5.75 5.17
N THR A 23 -3.79 -5.10 5.96
CA THR A 23 -3.35 -4.13 6.97
C THR A 23 -2.65 -4.82 8.12
N GLU A 24 -3.21 -5.92 8.64
CA GLU A 24 -2.63 -6.66 9.76
C GLU A 24 -1.24 -7.22 9.42
N ARG A 25 -1.11 -7.90 8.26
CA ARG A 25 0.13 -8.56 7.86
C ARG A 25 1.21 -7.56 7.46
N MET A 26 0.88 -6.63 6.55
CA MET A 26 1.89 -5.75 5.94
C MET A 26 2.31 -4.58 6.83
N MET A 27 1.53 -4.22 7.87
CA MET A 27 1.94 -3.21 8.85
C MET A 27 2.69 -3.79 10.06
N SER A 28 2.52 -5.09 10.35
CA SER A 28 3.09 -5.71 11.55
C SER A 28 4.39 -6.48 11.31
N ASP A 29 4.79 -6.67 10.05
CA ASP A 29 5.96 -7.48 9.69
C ASP A 29 6.76 -6.87 8.53
N VAL A 30 7.99 -7.37 8.35
CA VAL A 30 8.88 -7.10 7.23
C VAL A 30 8.98 -8.37 6.38
N TRP A 31 8.46 -8.33 5.16
CA TRP A 31 8.49 -9.46 4.22
C TRP A 31 8.76 -8.99 2.79
N SER A 32 8.55 -9.83 1.79
CA SER A 32 8.45 -9.39 0.39
C SER A 32 6.99 -9.41 -0.03
N PHE A 33 6.37 -8.24 -0.18
CA PHE A 33 4.98 -8.09 -0.58
C PHE A 33 4.87 -7.42 -1.96
N GLY A 34 3.85 -7.80 -2.72
CA GLY A 34 3.52 -7.20 -4.01
C GLY A 34 2.19 -6.45 -3.94
N LEU A 35 2.15 -5.23 -4.47
CA LEU A 35 0.93 -4.47 -4.76
C LEU A 35 0.71 -4.43 -6.26
N LEU A 36 -0.29 -5.16 -6.77
CA LEU A 36 -0.65 -5.12 -8.18
C LEU A 36 -1.42 -3.83 -8.46
N MET A 37 -0.89 -3.00 -9.35
CA MET A 37 -1.48 -1.75 -9.76
C MET A 37 -2.48 -1.95 -10.90
N ILE A 38 -3.40 -1.00 -11.08
CA ILE A 38 -4.34 -1.00 -12.22
C ILE A 38 -3.64 -1.01 -13.61
N THR A 39 -2.34 -0.65 -13.66
CA THR A 39 -1.54 -0.70 -14.89
C THR A 39 -1.10 -2.12 -15.24
N GLY A 40 -1.19 -3.06 -14.31
CA GLY A 40 -0.61 -4.40 -14.40
C GLY A 40 0.82 -4.50 -13.87
N ASP A 41 1.45 -3.39 -13.47
CA ASP A 41 2.76 -3.41 -12.79
C ASP A 41 2.59 -3.78 -11.31
N VAL A 42 3.65 -4.32 -10.70
CA VAL A 42 3.68 -4.67 -9.27
C VAL A 42 4.66 -3.77 -8.54
N ILE A 43 4.20 -3.02 -7.54
CA ILE A 43 5.09 -2.34 -6.58
C ILE A 43 5.50 -3.35 -5.52
N ALA A 44 6.78 -3.64 -5.44
CA ALA A 44 7.32 -4.55 -4.43
C ALA A 44 7.74 -3.75 -3.18
N ILE A 45 7.18 -4.13 -2.03
CA ILE A 45 7.39 -3.46 -0.74
C ILE A 45 7.80 -4.45 0.35
N GLU A 46 8.46 -3.94 1.37
CA GLU A 46 8.83 -4.68 2.59
C GLU A 46 7.75 -4.61 3.65
N ASN A 47 7.15 -3.43 3.83
CA ASN A 47 6.12 -3.17 4.82
C ASN A 47 5.37 -1.86 4.51
N ILE A 48 4.21 -1.68 5.13
CA ILE A 48 3.47 -0.42 5.19
C ILE A 48 3.67 0.17 6.59
N SER A 49 4.21 1.38 6.63
CA SER A 49 4.50 2.10 7.87
C SER A 49 3.35 2.98 8.34
N SER A 50 2.53 3.48 7.42
CA SER A 50 1.44 4.41 7.74
C SER A 50 0.35 4.34 6.68
N ILE A 51 -0.89 4.62 7.09
CA ILE A 51 -2.01 4.89 6.19
C ILE A 51 -2.56 6.26 6.53
N THR A 52 -2.66 7.13 5.54
CA THR A 52 -3.20 8.48 5.69
C THR A 52 -4.34 8.71 4.71
N LYS A 53 -5.23 9.66 5.03
CA LYS A 53 -6.31 10.07 4.13
C LYS A 53 -6.05 11.50 3.67
N ASP A 54 -6.07 11.73 2.36
CA ASP A 54 -5.91 13.08 1.81
C ASP A 54 -7.22 13.89 1.88
N ALA A 55 -7.14 15.17 1.53
CA ALA A 55 -8.30 16.07 1.54
C ALA A 55 -9.42 15.67 0.55
N SER A 56 -9.11 14.83 -0.44
CA SER A 56 -10.08 14.27 -1.40
C SER A 56 -10.68 12.95 -0.91
N GLY A 57 -10.23 12.45 0.24
CA GLY A 57 -10.68 11.21 0.83
C GLY A 57 -9.97 9.96 0.34
N ASN A 58 -8.93 10.08 -0.50
CA ASN A 58 -8.14 8.92 -0.93
C ASN A 58 -7.24 8.47 0.20
N LEU A 59 -7.03 7.15 0.28
CA LEU A 59 -6.07 6.57 1.20
C LEU A 59 -4.69 6.47 0.53
N TRP A 60 -3.68 6.85 1.30
CA TRP A 60 -2.27 6.82 0.93
C TRP A 60 -1.52 5.90 1.89
N LEU A 61 -0.72 5.01 1.31
CA LEU A 61 0.11 4.05 2.03
C LEU A 61 1.55 4.56 2.01
N ASP A 62 2.12 4.85 3.16
CA ASP A 62 3.56 5.08 3.27
C ASP A 62 4.26 3.73 3.49
N ALA A 63 5.11 3.33 2.56
CA ALA A 63 5.73 2.02 2.54
C ALA A 63 7.25 2.10 2.34
N THR A 64 7.91 0.97 2.59
CA THR A 64 9.31 0.75 2.26
C THR A 64 9.36 -0.13 1.01
N LEU A 65 9.97 0.34 -0.08
CA LEU A 65 10.21 -0.46 -1.29
C LEU A 65 11.20 -1.58 -1.02
N LEU A 66 10.97 -2.72 -1.66
CA LEU A 66 11.92 -3.82 -1.72
C LEU A 66 13.16 -3.41 -2.52
N ASP A 67 14.34 -3.77 -2.05
CA ASP A 67 15.62 -3.34 -2.65
C ASP A 67 15.84 -3.91 -4.06
N SER A 68 16.38 -3.12 -4.98
CA SER A 68 16.83 -3.59 -6.31
C SER A 68 17.79 -4.80 -6.29
N ARG A 69 18.48 -5.05 -5.17
CA ARG A 69 19.43 -6.18 -5.02
C ARG A 69 18.81 -7.57 -5.18
N PHE A 70 17.48 -7.70 -5.13
CA PHE A 70 16.81 -8.98 -5.38
C PHE A 70 16.91 -9.44 -6.85
N GLY A 71 17.22 -8.55 -7.80
CA GLY A 71 17.52 -8.92 -9.19
C GLY A 71 16.36 -9.49 -10.01
N VAL A 72 15.13 -9.41 -9.49
CA VAL A 72 13.92 -9.86 -10.18
C VAL A 72 13.21 -8.65 -10.79
N GLU A 73 13.15 -8.59 -12.11
CA GLU A 73 12.51 -7.48 -12.84
C GLU A 73 11.03 -7.74 -13.18
N ASP A 74 10.57 -8.99 -13.02
CA ASP A 74 9.24 -9.47 -13.42
C ASP A 74 8.75 -10.61 -12.53
N ILE A 75 7.43 -10.66 -12.29
CA ILE A 75 6.74 -11.82 -11.73
C ILE A 75 5.55 -12.21 -12.60
N ASN A 76 5.58 -13.41 -13.18
CA ASN A 76 4.51 -13.94 -14.02
C ASN A 76 4.07 -13.00 -15.17
N GLY A 77 5.00 -12.24 -15.77
CA GLY A 77 4.71 -11.27 -16.82
C GLY A 77 4.28 -9.88 -16.32
N HIS A 78 4.28 -9.65 -15.00
CA HIS A 78 4.10 -8.35 -14.39
C HIS A 78 5.44 -7.73 -14.03
N LYS A 79 5.72 -6.55 -14.58
CA LYS A 79 6.93 -5.78 -14.26
C LYS A 79 6.97 -5.42 -12.78
N LEU A 80 8.11 -5.64 -12.15
CA LEU A 80 8.37 -5.24 -10.77
C LEU A 80 8.92 -3.81 -10.69
N PHE A 81 8.33 -3.01 -9.83
CA PHE A 81 8.84 -1.74 -9.38
C PHE A 81 9.53 -1.92 -8.02
N LEU A 82 10.86 -1.99 -8.06
CA LEU A 82 11.75 -2.06 -6.89
C LEU A 82 12.29 -0.66 -6.54
N ALA A 83 12.99 -0.55 -5.41
CA ALA A 83 13.68 0.67 -5.02
C ALA A 83 14.68 1.11 -6.11
N PRO A 84 14.50 2.28 -6.74
CA PRO A 84 15.39 2.74 -7.83
C PRO A 84 16.75 3.23 -7.31
N THR A 85 16.86 3.45 -6.00
CA THR A 85 18.07 3.92 -5.32
C THR A 85 18.12 3.31 -3.91
N SER A 86 19.15 3.62 -3.13
CA SER A 86 19.22 3.27 -1.70
C SER A 86 18.16 3.96 -0.82
N ARG A 87 17.39 4.90 -1.37
CA ARG A 87 16.23 5.51 -0.70
C ARG A 87 14.98 4.70 -1.04
N THR A 88 14.43 4.02 -0.04
CA THR A 88 13.36 3.03 -0.21
C THR A 88 11.97 3.55 0.16
N LYS A 89 11.85 4.72 0.78
CA LYS A 89 10.54 5.26 1.19
C LYS A 89 9.70 5.66 -0.03
N ILE A 90 8.43 5.25 -0.03
CA ILE A 90 7.44 5.58 -1.05
C ILE A 90 6.08 5.89 -0.42
N SER A 91 5.27 6.70 -1.08
CA SER A 91 3.85 6.87 -0.79
C SER A 91 3.03 6.38 -1.97
N ILE A 92 2.01 5.55 -1.72
CA ILE A 92 1.23 4.85 -2.73
C ILE A 92 -0.25 5.19 -2.55
N ASN A 93 -0.89 5.70 -3.59
CA ASN A 93 -2.33 5.92 -3.56
C ASN A 93 -3.05 4.57 -3.74
N SER A 94 -3.79 4.14 -2.71
CA SER A 94 -4.42 2.82 -2.68
C SER A 94 -5.57 2.69 -3.67
N SER A 95 -6.13 3.80 -4.17
CA SER A 95 -7.19 3.82 -5.19
C SER A 95 -6.75 3.18 -6.51
N HIS A 96 -5.45 2.94 -6.68
CA HIS A 96 -4.85 2.31 -7.85
C HIS A 96 -4.33 0.89 -7.60
N VAL A 97 -4.53 0.34 -6.40
CA VAL A 97 -4.14 -1.02 -6.04
C VAL A 97 -5.33 -1.97 -6.30
N VAL A 98 -5.09 -3.01 -7.09
CA VAL A 98 -6.08 -4.04 -7.44
C VAL A 98 -5.98 -5.25 -6.53
N ALA A 99 -4.76 -5.64 -6.16
CA ALA A 99 -4.51 -6.80 -5.31
C ALA A 99 -3.21 -6.64 -4.51
N ALA A 100 -3.11 -7.42 -3.44
CA ALA A 100 -1.94 -7.49 -2.60
C ALA A 100 -1.63 -8.95 -2.24
N PHE A 101 -0.36 -9.34 -2.25
CA PHE A 101 0.08 -10.73 -2.09
C PHE A 101 1.52 -10.82 -1.58
N GLU A 102 1.93 -12.00 -1.13
CA GLU A 102 3.32 -12.30 -0.76
C GLU A 102 4.12 -12.71 -1.99
N LEU A 103 5.38 -12.28 -2.07
CA LEU A 103 6.32 -12.57 -3.17
C LEU A 103 7.31 -13.69 -2.85
N ALA A 104 7.29 -14.19 -1.60
CA ALA A 104 8.16 -15.24 -1.14
C ALA A 104 7.38 -16.21 -0.24
N ASP A 105 7.59 -17.49 -0.48
CA ASP A 105 7.19 -18.57 0.44
C ASP A 105 8.24 -18.69 1.55
N THR A 106 7.81 -19.05 2.77
CA THR A 106 8.69 -19.29 3.93
C THR A 106 9.61 -20.49 3.76
#